data_AF-A0A352J5Y1-F1
#
_entry.id   AF-A0A352J5Y1-F1
#
_cell.length_a   1.000
_cell.length_b   1.000
_cell.length_c   1.000
_cell.angle_alpha   90.00
_cell.angle_beta   90.00
_cell.angle_gamma   90.00
#
_symmetry.space_group_name_H-M   'P 1'
#
loop_
_entity.id
_entity.type
_entity.pdbx_description
1 polymer ?
#
loop_
_entity_poly.entity_id
_entity_poly.type
_entity_poly.pdbx_seq_one_letter_code
_entity_poly.pdbx_strand_id
1 'polypeptide(L)' 'WDYVITVCGGANEVCPAFTGKVKKRLHIGFDDPSHAVGTPEFIESEFRRVRHEIKEAFRKLYDEEIKAQL' A
#
# COMPACT_ATOMS: atom_id res chain seq x y z
N TRP A 1 16.48 6.82 5.47
CA TRP A 1 15.29 6.71 4.61
C TRP A 1 14.45 7.95 4.77
N ASP A 2 14.04 8.56 3.66
CA ASP A 2 13.15 9.72 3.68
C ASP A 2 11.70 9.29 3.94
N TYR A 3 11.26 8.16 3.37
CA TYR A 3 9.92 7.62 3.54
C TYR A 3 9.94 6.13 3.90
N VAL A 4 9.04 5.70 4.79
CA VAL A 4 8.61 4.31 4.99
C VAL A 4 7.10 4.27 4.87
N ILE A 5 6.59 3.46 3.95
CA ILE A 5 5.16 3.37 3.67
C ILE A 5 4.73 1.92 3.87
N THR A 6 3.86 1.68 4.85
CA THR A 6 3.24 0.36 5.09
C THR A 6 1.94 0.27 4.32
N VAL A 7 1.70 -0.87 3.66
CA VAL A 7 0.60 -1.03 2.69
C VAL A 7 -0.50 -2.02 3.11
N CYS A 8 -0.36 -2.59 4.30
CA CYS A 8 -1.27 -3.59 4.84
C CYS A 8 -2.66 -3.01 5.19
N GLY A 9 -3.75 -3.70 4.86
CA GLY A 9 -5.11 -3.21 5.11
C GLY A 9 -5.69 -3.51 6.49
N GLY A 10 -5.07 -4.41 7.27
CA GLY A 10 -5.68 -4.97 8.48
C GLY A 10 -5.20 -4.39 9.82
N ALA A 11 -6.13 -4.28 10.78
CA ALA A 11 -5.91 -3.95 12.20
C ALA A 11 -5.10 -5.02 13.00
N ASN A 12 -4.59 -6.05 12.33
CA ASN A 12 -3.87 -7.18 12.93
C ASN A 12 -2.56 -7.54 12.19
N GLU A 13 -2.11 -6.69 11.26
CA GLU A 13 -0.83 -6.93 10.62
C GLU A 13 0.30 -6.37 11.49
N VAL A 14 1.16 -7.28 11.97
CA VAL A 14 2.39 -6.94 12.68
C VAL A 14 3.29 -6.20 11.70
N CYS A 15 3.15 -4.87 11.64
CA CYS A 15 4.04 -4.04 10.86
C CYS A 15 5.48 -4.33 11.31
N PRO A 16 6.40 -4.66 10.40
CA PRO A 16 7.78 -4.94 10.78
C PRO A 16 8.35 -3.76 11.57
N ALA A 17 8.94 -4.05 12.73
CA ALA A 17 9.56 -3.03 13.55
C ALA A 17 10.78 -2.46 12.81
N PHE A 18 10.65 -1.24 12.32
CA PHE A 18 11.73 -0.57 11.60
C PHE A 18 12.56 0.29 12.58
N THR A 19 13.77 -0.16 12.88
CA THR A 19 14.68 0.42 13.90
C THR A 19 15.62 1.51 13.37
N GLY A 20 15.45 1.95 12.11
CA GLY A 20 16.24 3.05 11.51
C GLY A 20 15.66 4.45 11.73
N LYS A 21 16.49 5.50 11.58
CA LYS A 21 16.03 6.89 11.48
C LYS A 21 15.25 7.08 10.16
N VAL A 22 13.98 7.42 10.28
CA VAL A 22 13.05 7.63 9.17
C VAL A 22 12.48 9.04 9.28
N LYS A 23 12.53 9.82 8.19
CA LYS A 23 11.97 11.19 8.21
C LYS A 23 10.44 11.18 8.21
N LYS A 24 9.82 10.36 7.36
CA LYS A 24 8.36 10.23 7.25
C LYS A 24 7.91 8.77 7.26
N ARG A 25 6.91 8.46 8.08
CA ARG A 25 6.25 7.16 8.16
C ARG A 25 4.79 7.34 7.75
N LEU A 26 4.34 6.60 6.74
CA LEU A 26 2.98 6.65 6.22
C LEU A 26 2.38 5.25 6.21
N HIS A 27 1.06 5.19 6.26
CA HIS A 27 0.30 3.96 6.12
C HIS A 27 -0.78 4.17 5.08
N ILE A 28 -0.81 3.31 4.06
CA ILE A 28 -1.79 3.32 2.98
C ILE A 28 -2.29 1.89 2.85
N GLY A 29 -3.35 1.53 3.59
CA GLY A 29 -3.83 0.16 3.63
C GLY A 29 -4.56 -0.25 2.35
N PHE A 30 -4.29 -1.48 1.90
CA PHE A 30 -5.03 -2.15 0.82
C PHE A 30 -5.49 -3.53 1.28
N ASP A 31 -6.58 -4.01 0.70
CA ASP A 31 -7.00 -5.39 0.91
C ASP A 31 -5.92 -6.36 0.41
N ASP A 32 -5.73 -7.46 1.13
CA ASP A 32 -4.86 -8.54 0.67
C ASP A 32 -5.65 -9.47 -0.27
N PRO A 33 -5.38 -9.44 -1.59
CA PRO A 33 -6.12 -10.26 -2.55
C PRO A 33 -5.81 -11.75 -2.42
N SER A 34 -4.79 -12.16 -1.65
CA SER A 34 -4.51 -13.57 -1.38
C SER A 34 -5.57 -14.25 -0.50
N HIS A 35 -6.35 -13.45 0.25
CA HIS A 35 -7.50 -13.95 1.00
C HIS A 35 -8.78 -14.05 0.16
N ALA A 36 -8.78 -13.61 -1.10
CA ALA A 36 -9.94 -13.72 -1.96
C ALA A 36 -10.28 -15.19 -2.26
N VAL A 37 -11.53 -15.58 -2.02
CA VAL A 37 -12.03 -16.94 -2.27
C VAL A 37 -13.15 -16.88 -3.30
N GLY A 38 -13.04 -17.66 -4.37
CA GLY A 38 -14.03 -17.68 -5.44
C GLY A 38 -13.52 -18.40 -6.68
N THR A 39 -14.07 -18.05 -7.85
CA THR A 39 -13.57 -18.58 -9.12
C THR A 39 -12.19 -17.99 -9.45
N PRO A 40 -11.38 -18.65 -10.30
CA PRO A 40 -10.09 -18.11 -10.74
C PRO A 40 -10.21 -16.69 -11.31
N GLU A 41 -11.28 -16.41 -12.05
CA GLU A 41 -11.54 -15.09 -12.64
C GLU A 41 -11.84 -14.04 -11.57
N PHE A 42 -12.57 -14.41 -10.52
CA PHE A 42 -12.83 -13.52 -9.38
C PHE A 42 -11.54 -13.21 -8.63
N ILE A 43 -10.73 -14.22 -8.32
CA ILE A 43 -9.44 -14.04 -7.65
C ILE A 43 -8.55 -13.12 -8.49
N GLU A 44 -8.41 -13.38 -9.79
CA GLU A 44 -7.63 -12.51 -10.69
C GLU A 44 -8.16 -11.07 -10.71
N SER A 45 -9.48 -10.90 -10.69
CA SER A 45 -10.10 -9.57 -10.64
C SER A 45 -9.75 -8.81 -9.36
N GLU A 46 -9.67 -9.48 -8.21
CA GLU A 46 -9.27 -8.87 -6.93
C GLU A 46 -7.80 -8.44 -6.93
N PHE A 47 -6.90 -9.29 -7.45
CA PHE A 47 -5.49 -8.90 -7.64
C PHE A 47 -5.36 -7.67 -8.54
N ARG A 48 -6.13 -7.63 -9.64
CA ARG A 48 -6.14 -6.47 -10.53
C ARG A 48 -6.70 -5.25 -9.80
N ARG A 49 -7.79 -5.35 -9.05
CA ARG A 49 -8.39 -4.24 -8.29
C ARG A 49 -7.37 -3.61 -7.35
N VAL A 50 -6.79 -4.40 -6.45
CA VAL A 50 -5.81 -3.93 -5.46
C VAL A 50 -4.59 -3.29 -6.14
N ARG A 51 -4.10 -3.88 -7.25
CA ARG A 51 -3.01 -3.28 -8.03
C ARG A 51 -3.35 -1.88 -8.54
N HIS A 52 -4.58 -1.66 -9.03
CA HIS A 52 -4.99 -0.33 -9.50
C HIS A 52 -5.12 0.65 -8.33
N GLU A 53 -5.64 0.22 -7.19
CA GLU A 53 -5.73 1.05 -5.98
C GLU A 53 -4.33 1.50 -5.51
N ILE A 54 -3.35 0.58 -5.48
CA ILE A 54 -1.95 0.90 -5.16
C ILE A 54 -1.42 1.97 -6.13
N LYS A 55 -1.64 1.78 -7.43
CA LYS A 55 -1.16 2.74 -8.44
C LYS A 55 -1.73 4.13 -8.22
N GLU A 56 -3.04 4.25 -8.01
CA GLU A 56 -3.71 5.54 -7.83
C GLU A 56 -3.27 6.21 -6.52
N ALA A 57 -3.17 5.45 -5.42
CA ALA A 57 -2.74 5.97 -4.14
C ALA A 57 -1.29 6.49 -4.17
N PHE A 58 -0.37 5.74 -4.77
CA PHE A 58 1.03 6.18 -4.90
C PHE A 58 1.18 7.32 -5.91
N ARG A 59 0.34 7.38 -6.94
CA ARG A 59 0.31 8.52 -7.86
C ARG A 59 -0.11 9.79 -7.13
N LYS A 60 -1.16 9.71 -6.32
CA LYS A 60 -1.62 10.81 -5.47
C LYS A 60 -0.54 11.26 -4.49
N LEU A 61 0.09 10.32 -3.79
CA LEU A 61 1.20 10.62 -2.89
C LEU A 61 2.34 11.36 -3.62
N TYR A 62 2.68 10.91 -4.83
CA TYR A 62 3.71 11.56 -5.61
C TYR A 62 3.33 13.00 -5.98
N ASP A 63 2.14 13.20 -6.55
CA ASP A 63 1.70 14.50 -7.03
C ASP A 63 1.50 15.52 -5.89
N GLU A 64 1.00 15.08 -4.74
CA GLU A 64 0.66 15.95 -3.60
C GLU A 64 1.84 16.18 -2.64
N GLU A 65 2.66 15.17 -2.37
CA GLU A 65 3.72 15.28 -1.37
C GLU A 65 5.13 15.33 -1.95
N ILE A 66 5.45 14.47 -2.91
CA ILE A 66 6.85 14.30 -3.36
C ILE A 66 7.21 15.36 -4.39
N LYS A 67 6.36 15.57 -5.39
CA LYS A 67 6.61 16.50 -6.51
C LYS A 67 6.80 17.94 -6.04
N ALA A 68 6.11 18.35 -4.98
CA ALA A 68 6.25 19.69 -4.41
C ALA A 68 7.58 19.89 -3.65
N GLN A 69 8.31 18.81 -3.35
CA GLN A 69 9.59 18.82 -2.63
C GLN A 69 10.80 18.62 -3.57
N LEU A 70 10.56 18.40 -4.87
CA LEU A 70 11.58 18.32 -5.93
C LEU A 70 11.85 19.71 -6.52
#